data_AF-A0A562SV31-F1
#
_entry.id   AF-A0A562SV31-F1
#
_cell.length_a   1.000
_cell.length_b   1.000
_cell.length_c   1.000
_cell.angle_alpha   90.00
_cell.angle_beta   90.00
_cell.angle_gamma   90.00
#
_symmetry.space_group_name_H-M   'P 1'
#
loop_
_entity.id
_entity.type
_entity.pdbx_description
1 polymer ?
#
loop_
_entity_poly.entity_id
_entity_poly.type
_entity_poly.pdbx_seq_one_letter_code
_entity_poly.pdbx_strand_id
1 'polypeptide(L)'
;MSKAYLLGLLLSLTGNLQAQTIGDTVRPVRTEMISPIHKNSFNNNGECPERKQGGNSRMVNGYLVFDGSMDGNRQVDPQIAVGGGYVLHGTNNGLVIYNKKGEYVQGISQKCFNNGIDPKLFFDAHNQVFGFDLWVYWDSAKIKPVNISVSETNDPRGAWNTYPVPAPKGVDGGGIGYSKRWIGYSFPGGTERTFVLKTADAKSGKPATIYHFSGSLGHPVYGQDGTDDIYFFEIDRDKFVIRRVTEAADGTPVCVLVSSKPHNLKYVGGPPQSPQYGTQQKVSSGDRNPKNLVLQSGSIWFSQAVHCEGRAAVQWHQVNAIDGTIVQTGLIKSDTTNYIQTTLAVNKKNDVLIGFQEANGNMFVSPRFAYRKSNDAAGTIREIVRVGEGRGAADGVAWGDYSGSVVDGDNQLDLWTIQSRSNEKGRGETVIVQVPMTKNKMKQKKKQKTR
;
A
#
# COMPACT_ATOMS: atom_id res chain seq x y z
N MET A 1 74.20 0.84 3.93
CA MET A 1 73.28 0.90 5.09
C MET A 1 71.86 1.02 4.55
N SER A 2 71.06 -0.03 4.77
CA SER A 2 69.67 -0.15 4.35
C SER A 2 68.77 -0.02 5.58
N LYS A 3 67.65 0.68 5.43
CA LYS A 3 66.36 0.61 6.17
C LYS A 3 65.57 1.89 5.83
N ALA A 4 64.26 1.95 5.75
CA ALA A 4 63.16 1.01 5.49
C ALA A 4 61.92 1.92 5.47
N TYR A 5 61.19 2.05 4.36
CA TYR A 5 59.88 2.70 4.36
C TYR A 5 58.81 1.65 4.64
N LEU A 6 58.10 1.82 5.75
CA LEU A 6 57.03 0.95 6.21
C LEU A 6 55.78 1.22 5.34
N LEU A 7 55.44 0.30 4.45
CA LEU A 7 54.20 0.31 3.70
C LEU A 7 53.10 -0.31 4.59
N GLY A 8 52.24 0.54 5.16
CA GLY A 8 51.05 0.10 5.89
C GLY A 8 49.99 -0.40 4.92
N LEU A 9 49.74 -1.71 4.93
CA LEU A 9 48.67 -2.36 4.18
C LEU A 9 47.33 -2.02 4.85
N LEU A 10 46.58 -1.07 4.29
CA LEU A 10 45.17 -0.86 4.60
C LEU A 10 44.35 -2.00 3.95
N LEU A 11 44.07 -3.05 4.71
CA LEU A 11 43.04 -4.02 4.36
C LEU A 11 41.66 -3.35 4.51
N SER A 12 41.12 -2.88 3.39
CA SER A 12 39.69 -2.60 3.29
C SER A 12 38.93 -3.92 3.37
N LEU A 13 38.31 -4.21 4.52
CA LEU A 13 37.21 -5.18 4.58
C LEU A 13 36.00 -4.58 3.85
N THR A 14 35.98 -4.68 2.53
CA THR A 14 34.72 -4.72 1.79
C THR A 14 34.10 -6.08 2.13
N GLY A 15 33.15 -6.07 3.07
CA GLY A 15 32.26 -7.21 3.25
C GLY A 15 31.54 -7.46 1.93
N ASN A 16 32.01 -8.45 1.17
CA ASN A 16 31.29 -8.97 0.03
C ASN A 16 29.93 -9.46 0.53
N LEU A 17 28.84 -8.83 0.09
CA LEU A 17 27.58 -9.57 0.03
C LEU A 17 27.84 -10.77 -0.87
N GLN A 18 27.89 -11.98 -0.31
CA GLN A 18 27.76 -13.17 -1.14
C GLN A 18 26.46 -13.03 -1.93
N ALA A 19 26.54 -13.21 -3.25
CA ALA A 19 25.37 -13.29 -4.09
C ALA A 19 24.53 -14.48 -3.61
N GLN A 20 23.35 -14.20 -3.07
CA GLN A 20 22.43 -15.22 -2.57
C GLN A 20 21.97 -16.10 -3.75
N THR A 21 22.09 -17.42 -3.62
CA THR A 21 21.54 -18.39 -4.57
C THR A 21 20.08 -18.71 -4.26
N ILE A 22 19.33 -19.15 -5.27
CA ILE A 22 17.92 -19.54 -5.11
C ILE A 22 17.85 -20.67 -4.07
N GLY A 23 16.98 -20.52 -3.07
CA GLY A 23 16.84 -21.45 -1.96
C GLY A 23 17.68 -21.13 -0.72
N ASP A 24 18.66 -20.22 -0.82
CA ASP A 24 19.45 -19.81 0.35
C ASP A 24 18.56 -19.15 1.41
N THR A 25 18.81 -19.49 2.66
CA THR A 25 18.12 -18.92 3.82
C THR A 25 18.95 -17.84 4.49
N VAL A 26 18.34 -16.70 4.78
CA VAL A 26 18.89 -15.62 5.63
C VAL A 26 18.10 -15.59 6.93
N ARG A 27 18.80 -15.58 8.07
CA ARG A 27 18.21 -15.44 9.41
C ARG A 27 18.12 -13.96 9.83
N PRO A 28 17.21 -13.62 10.75
CA PRO A 28 17.21 -12.32 11.41
C PRO A 28 18.56 -12.03 12.06
N VAL A 29 19.01 -10.78 11.99
CA VAL A 29 20.25 -10.30 12.62
C VAL A 29 20.02 -9.73 14.02
N ARG A 30 18.77 -9.37 14.33
CA ARG A 30 18.36 -8.88 15.65
C ARG A 30 16.96 -9.39 15.97
N THR A 31 16.73 -9.67 17.25
CA THR A 31 15.43 -10.03 17.79
C THR A 31 15.20 -9.23 19.06
N GLU A 32 13.99 -8.69 19.21
CA GLU A 32 13.61 -7.94 20.40
C GLU A 32 12.16 -8.25 20.80
N MET A 33 11.85 -8.04 22.07
CA MET A 33 10.50 -8.17 22.61
C MET A 33 9.96 -6.76 22.89
N ILE A 34 8.80 -6.44 22.32
CA ILE A 34 8.16 -5.14 22.46
C ILE A 34 6.80 -5.30 23.13
N SER A 35 6.61 -4.62 24.25
CA SER A 35 5.30 -4.47 24.89
C SER A 35 4.43 -3.47 24.11
N PRO A 36 3.17 -3.79 23.80
CA PRO A 36 2.31 -2.86 23.09
C PRO A 36 1.83 -1.74 24.00
N ILE A 37 1.53 -0.60 23.38
CA ILE A 37 0.61 0.40 23.93
C ILE A 37 -0.80 -0.09 23.60
N HIS A 38 -1.49 -0.61 24.61
CA HIS A 38 -2.87 -1.10 24.49
C HIS A 38 -3.88 0.04 24.56
N LYS A 39 -4.91 -0.02 23.72
CA LYS A 39 -6.08 0.86 23.77
C LYS A 39 -7.33 -0.02 23.87
N ASN A 40 -8.23 0.32 24.79
CA ASN A 40 -9.49 -0.41 24.97
C ASN A 40 -10.51 -0.19 23.84
N SER A 41 -10.38 0.91 23.11
CA SER A 41 -11.21 1.24 21.95
C SER A 41 -10.47 2.19 21.00
N PHE A 42 -10.98 2.33 19.77
CA PHE A 42 -10.37 3.17 18.73
C PHE A 42 -10.15 4.61 19.21
N ASN A 43 -11.14 5.23 19.85
CA ASN A 43 -11.03 6.57 20.43
C ASN A 43 -10.59 6.60 21.90
N ASN A 44 -10.03 5.50 22.41
CA ASN A 44 -9.62 5.37 23.80
C ASN A 44 -10.69 5.82 24.81
N ASN A 45 -11.90 5.30 24.64
CA ASN A 45 -13.06 5.59 25.48
C ASN A 45 -13.41 7.09 25.55
N GLY A 46 -13.13 7.83 24.47
CA GLY A 46 -13.46 9.24 24.33
C GLY A 46 -12.32 10.21 24.66
N GLU A 47 -11.15 9.72 25.09
CA GLU A 47 -9.99 10.59 25.35
C GLU A 47 -9.38 11.16 24.07
N CYS A 48 -9.57 10.48 22.93
CA CYS A 48 -9.13 10.96 21.64
C CYS A 48 -10.08 12.02 21.07
N PRO A 49 -9.57 13.22 20.70
CA PRO A 49 -10.38 14.22 20.03
C PRO A 49 -11.03 13.66 18.77
N GLU A 50 -12.34 13.88 18.65
CA GLU A 50 -13.08 13.43 17.48
C GLU A 50 -12.59 14.15 16.22
N ARG A 51 -12.38 13.38 15.16
CA ARG A 51 -12.12 13.87 13.81
C ARG A 51 -13.24 13.42 12.88
N LYS A 52 -14.24 14.29 12.70
CA LYS A 52 -15.34 14.04 11.75
C LYS A 52 -14.99 14.54 10.36
N GLN A 53 -14.80 13.62 9.42
CA GLN A 53 -14.41 13.89 8.04
C GLN A 53 -15.15 12.98 7.07
N GLY A 54 -15.40 13.47 5.87
CA GLY A 54 -15.99 12.68 4.78
C GLY A 54 -17.44 12.26 4.98
N GLY A 55 -17.81 11.16 4.34
CA GLY A 55 -19.19 10.71 4.19
C GLY A 55 -19.81 11.25 2.91
N ASN A 56 -21.07 11.67 2.94
CA ASN A 56 -21.79 12.20 1.76
C ASN A 56 -21.86 11.19 0.60
N SER A 57 -22.37 10.01 0.90
CA SER A 57 -22.58 8.92 -0.06
C SER A 57 -23.50 9.34 -1.20
N ARG A 58 -23.12 8.98 -2.43
CA ARG A 58 -23.82 9.30 -3.67
C ARG A 58 -23.50 8.27 -4.74
N MET A 59 -24.34 8.22 -5.78
CA MET A 59 -24.06 7.41 -6.97
C MET A 59 -23.39 8.28 -8.04
N VAL A 60 -22.21 7.87 -8.53
CA VAL A 60 -21.52 8.52 -9.65
C VAL A 60 -21.25 7.47 -10.71
N ASN A 61 -21.75 7.67 -11.93
CA ASN A 61 -21.59 6.75 -13.05
C ASN A 61 -21.94 5.28 -12.71
N GLY A 62 -22.93 5.08 -11.82
CA GLY A 62 -23.40 3.76 -11.41
C GLY A 62 -22.63 3.11 -10.25
N TYR A 63 -21.69 3.81 -9.62
CA TYR A 63 -20.90 3.33 -8.47
C TYR A 63 -21.22 4.12 -7.20
N LEU A 64 -21.19 3.43 -6.06
CA LEU A 64 -21.27 4.08 -4.75
C LEU A 64 -19.96 4.83 -4.51
N VAL A 65 -20.09 6.13 -4.27
CA VAL A 65 -18.99 7.05 -4.01
C VAL A 65 -19.29 7.84 -2.75
N PHE A 66 -18.30 8.03 -1.89
CA PHE A 66 -18.38 8.95 -0.77
C PHE A 66 -17.04 9.66 -0.56
N ASP A 67 -17.09 10.80 0.12
CA ASP A 67 -15.92 11.59 0.45
C ASP A 67 -15.15 10.95 1.63
N GLY A 68 -13.83 10.93 1.55
CA GLY A 68 -12.95 10.57 2.67
C GLY A 68 -12.49 11.82 3.43
N SER A 69 -11.20 11.96 3.69
CA SER A 69 -10.64 13.21 4.20
C SER A 69 -10.80 14.38 3.23
N MET A 70 -11.22 15.53 3.76
CA MET A 70 -11.48 16.78 3.04
C MET A 70 -10.58 17.94 3.50
N ASP A 71 -9.72 17.67 4.47
CA ASP A 71 -8.83 18.61 5.15
C ASP A 71 -7.34 18.38 4.81
N GLY A 72 -7.08 17.63 3.74
CA GLY A 72 -5.74 17.30 3.31
C GLY A 72 -4.94 18.53 2.89
N ASN A 73 -3.63 18.46 3.02
CA ASN A 73 -2.72 19.35 2.31
C ASN A 73 -2.42 18.76 0.93
N ARG A 74 -1.35 19.19 0.25
CA ARG A 74 -0.89 18.61 -1.03
C ARG A 74 -0.60 17.10 -0.95
N GLN A 75 -0.10 16.64 0.18
CA GLN A 75 0.27 15.25 0.47
C GLN A 75 -0.74 14.60 1.41
N VAL A 76 -1.91 14.25 0.87
CA VAL A 76 -2.99 13.63 1.67
C VAL A 76 -2.66 12.19 2.02
N ASP A 77 -1.98 11.51 1.10
CA ASP A 77 -1.49 10.14 1.25
C ASP A 77 -2.56 9.15 1.74
N PRO A 78 -3.72 9.08 1.03
CA PRO A 78 -4.83 8.24 1.43
C PRO A 78 -4.52 6.76 1.37
N GLN A 79 -5.06 6.04 2.35
CA GLN A 79 -5.10 4.59 2.39
C GLN A 79 -6.45 4.10 2.87
N ILE A 80 -6.80 2.87 2.46
CA ILE A 80 -8.04 2.21 2.90
C ILE A 80 -7.80 0.75 3.26
N ALA A 81 -8.58 0.26 4.20
CA ALA A 81 -8.79 -1.15 4.49
C ALA A 81 -10.29 -1.41 4.63
N VAL A 82 -10.77 -2.54 4.13
CA VAL A 82 -12.21 -2.87 4.12
C VAL A 82 -12.44 -4.29 4.61
N GLY A 83 -13.30 -4.44 5.62
CA GLY A 83 -13.63 -5.72 6.25
C GLY A 83 -14.47 -5.50 7.51
N GLY A 84 -15.01 -6.58 8.10
CA GLY A 84 -15.84 -6.53 9.30
C GLY A 84 -17.08 -5.64 9.20
N GLY A 85 -17.58 -5.37 7.99
CA GLY A 85 -18.67 -4.41 7.77
C GLY A 85 -18.26 -2.93 7.70
N TYR A 86 -16.97 -2.62 7.79
CA TYR A 86 -16.44 -1.26 7.86
C TYR A 86 -15.45 -0.94 6.73
N VAL A 87 -15.26 0.36 6.52
CA VAL A 87 -14.19 0.95 5.72
C VAL A 87 -13.34 1.80 6.67
N LEU A 88 -12.10 1.40 6.91
CA LEU A 88 -11.12 2.18 7.64
C LEU A 88 -10.29 2.98 6.64
N HIS A 89 -10.25 4.29 6.80
CA HIS A 89 -9.54 5.25 5.97
C HIS A 89 -8.47 5.96 6.79
N GLY A 90 -7.28 6.17 6.22
CA GLY A 90 -6.16 6.86 6.88
C GLY A 90 -5.52 7.93 5.99
N THR A 91 -5.07 9.01 6.62
CA THR A 91 -4.22 10.06 6.02
C THR A 91 -3.20 10.56 7.03
N ASN A 92 -2.35 11.49 6.59
CA ASN A 92 -1.44 12.25 7.45
C ASN A 92 -2.12 13.13 8.52
N ASN A 93 -3.45 13.23 8.52
CA ASN A 93 -4.22 14.01 9.52
C ASN A 93 -5.08 13.12 10.45
N GLY A 94 -5.21 11.83 10.16
CA GLY A 94 -5.93 10.92 11.05
C GLY A 94 -6.58 9.74 10.38
N LEU A 95 -7.37 9.01 11.18
CA LEU A 95 -8.04 7.79 10.81
C LEU A 95 -9.56 7.97 10.94
N VAL A 96 -10.33 7.43 10.01
CA VAL A 96 -11.80 7.52 9.98
C VAL A 96 -12.39 6.18 9.61
N ILE A 97 -13.43 5.79 10.34
CA ILE A 97 -14.23 4.60 10.12
C ILE A 97 -15.56 5.03 9.50
N TYR A 98 -15.88 4.41 8.38
CA TYR A 98 -17.20 4.47 7.74
C TYR A 98 -17.82 3.07 7.78
N ASN A 99 -19.15 3.00 7.67
CA ASN A 99 -19.78 1.75 7.27
C ASN A 99 -19.68 1.57 5.74
N LYS A 100 -20.04 0.39 5.23
CA LYS A 100 -19.99 0.09 3.78
C LYS A 100 -20.97 0.88 2.91
N LYS A 101 -21.87 1.67 3.50
CA LYS A 101 -22.72 2.62 2.76
C LYS A 101 -22.06 3.99 2.59
N GLY A 102 -20.89 4.22 3.21
CA GLY A 102 -20.21 5.50 3.21
C GLY A 102 -20.71 6.48 4.27
N GLU A 103 -21.41 5.99 5.30
CA GLU A 103 -21.83 6.81 6.43
C GLU A 103 -20.71 6.86 7.47
N TYR A 104 -20.42 8.07 7.99
CA TYR A 104 -19.43 8.26 9.06
C TYR A 104 -19.85 7.48 10.31
N VAL A 105 -18.89 6.76 10.90
CA VAL A 105 -19.08 6.02 12.16
C VAL A 105 -18.26 6.64 13.27
N GLN A 106 -16.95 6.84 13.05
CA GLN A 106 -16.02 7.36 14.06
C GLN A 106 -14.75 7.88 13.39
N GLY A 107 -14.04 8.82 14.00
CA GLY A 107 -12.74 9.25 13.50
C GLY A 107 -11.91 9.95 14.58
N ILE A 108 -10.58 9.85 14.46
CA ILE A 108 -9.63 10.43 15.41
C ILE A 108 -8.38 10.95 14.69
N SER A 109 -7.58 11.76 15.37
CA SER A 109 -6.21 12.06 14.94
C SER A 109 -5.31 10.83 15.09
N GLN A 110 -4.38 10.63 14.17
CA GLN A 110 -3.38 9.56 14.25
C GLN A 110 -2.43 9.73 15.46
N LYS A 111 -2.36 10.94 16.04
CA LYS A 111 -1.65 11.18 17.32
C LYS A 111 -2.10 10.24 18.44
N CYS A 112 -3.34 9.78 18.39
CA CYS A 112 -3.89 8.80 19.33
C CYS A 112 -3.28 7.38 19.24
N PHE A 113 -2.50 7.11 18.21
CA PHE A 113 -1.78 5.85 17.99
C PHE A 113 -0.26 6.08 18.10
N ASN A 114 0.15 6.79 19.15
CA ASN A 114 1.55 7.09 19.46
C ASN A 114 2.26 7.97 18.41
N ASN A 115 1.53 8.94 17.82
CA ASN A 115 2.01 9.82 16.76
C ASN A 115 2.46 9.09 15.48
N GLY A 116 3.01 9.87 14.55
CA GLY A 116 3.49 9.42 13.25
C GLY A 116 2.61 9.86 12.08
N ILE A 117 3.07 9.54 10.88
CA ILE A 117 2.49 9.92 9.58
C ILE A 117 2.61 8.77 8.57
N ASP A 118 2.18 9.03 7.34
CA ASP A 118 2.24 8.18 6.15
C ASP A 118 1.70 6.78 6.36
N PRO A 119 0.45 6.66 6.86
CA PRO A 119 -0.11 5.36 7.17
C PRO A 119 -0.15 4.47 5.93
N LYS A 120 -0.02 3.14 6.12
CA LYS A 120 -0.38 2.06 5.19
C LYS A 120 -1.30 1.11 5.91
N LEU A 121 -2.47 0.86 5.34
CA LEU A 121 -3.56 0.13 5.99
C LEU A 121 -3.80 -1.21 5.30
N PHE A 122 -4.18 -2.21 6.07
CA PHE A 122 -4.70 -3.47 5.58
C PHE A 122 -5.84 -4.00 6.45
N PHE A 123 -6.65 -4.87 5.86
CA PHE A 123 -7.52 -5.79 6.58
C PHE A 123 -7.04 -7.20 6.27
N ASP A 124 -6.66 -7.95 7.30
CA ASP A 124 -6.24 -9.34 7.20
C ASP A 124 -7.47 -10.23 7.37
N ALA A 125 -7.94 -10.77 6.25
CA ALA A 125 -9.12 -11.63 6.22
C ALA A 125 -8.88 -13.02 6.85
N HIS A 126 -7.63 -13.46 6.98
CA HIS A 126 -7.29 -14.73 7.62
C HIS A 126 -7.42 -14.64 9.13
N ASN A 127 -6.99 -13.52 9.70
CA ASN A 127 -6.98 -13.30 11.14
C ASN A 127 -8.12 -12.42 11.64
N GLN A 128 -8.92 -11.86 10.72
CA GLN A 128 -10.06 -10.98 11.01
C GLN A 128 -9.61 -9.78 11.86
N VAL A 129 -8.62 -9.04 11.36
CA VAL A 129 -8.07 -7.84 12.03
C VAL A 129 -7.78 -6.73 11.01
N PHE A 130 -7.85 -5.50 11.48
CA PHE A 130 -7.28 -4.35 10.80
C PHE A 130 -5.85 -4.13 11.29
N GLY A 131 -4.99 -3.61 10.40
CA GLY A 131 -3.66 -3.19 10.79
C GLY A 131 -3.18 -1.99 9.99
N PHE A 132 -2.28 -1.23 10.57
CA PHE A 132 -1.58 -0.13 9.89
C PHE A 132 -0.24 0.21 10.52
N ASP A 133 0.63 0.87 9.75
CA ASP A 133 1.81 1.55 10.29
C ASP A 133 1.58 3.05 10.49
N LEU A 134 2.41 3.66 11.33
CA LEU A 134 2.66 5.11 11.35
C LEU A 134 4.16 5.35 11.55
N TRP A 135 4.77 6.14 10.66
CA TRP A 135 6.17 6.50 10.73
C TRP A 135 6.42 7.69 11.68
N VAL A 136 7.26 7.51 12.69
CA VAL A 136 7.68 8.59 13.59
C VAL A 136 9.02 9.17 13.12
N TYR A 137 8.94 10.26 12.35
CA TYR A 137 10.12 10.88 11.72
C TYR A 137 11.09 11.56 12.70
N TRP A 138 10.64 11.85 13.92
CA TRP A 138 11.46 12.45 14.97
C TRP A 138 11.02 11.98 16.36
N ASP A 139 12.00 11.65 17.18
CA ASP A 139 11.88 11.37 18.61
C ASP A 139 13.16 11.84 19.34
N SER A 140 13.04 12.20 20.62
CA SER A 140 14.17 12.68 21.42
C SER A 140 15.28 11.63 21.55
N ALA A 141 14.91 10.36 21.62
CA ALA A 141 15.84 9.23 21.70
C ALA A 141 16.50 8.89 20.36
N LYS A 142 16.05 9.49 19.25
CA LYS A 142 16.52 9.26 17.87
C LYS A 142 16.42 7.80 17.42
N ILE A 143 15.53 7.02 18.03
CA ILE A 143 15.24 5.63 17.61
C ILE A 143 14.16 5.56 16.52
N LYS A 144 13.45 6.67 16.27
CA LYS A 144 12.48 6.88 15.17
C LYS A 144 11.57 5.67 14.94
N PRO A 145 10.70 5.33 15.89
CA PRO A 145 9.95 4.09 15.80
C PRO A 145 8.98 4.10 14.61
N VAL A 146 8.76 2.91 14.04
CA VAL A 146 7.56 2.63 13.23
C VAL A 146 6.52 2.05 14.17
N ASN A 147 5.38 2.71 14.32
CA ASN A 147 4.28 2.19 15.11
C ASN A 147 3.48 1.19 14.28
N ILE A 148 3.51 -0.10 14.64
CA ILE A 148 2.62 -1.12 14.03
C ILE A 148 1.39 -1.28 14.91
N SER A 149 0.23 -0.87 14.41
CA SER A 149 -1.04 -0.94 15.12
C SER A 149 -1.91 -2.06 14.58
N VAL A 150 -2.45 -2.91 15.44
CA VAL A 150 -3.31 -4.06 15.07
C VAL A 150 -4.55 -4.10 15.96
N SER A 151 -5.73 -4.25 15.36
CA SER A 151 -6.98 -4.44 16.11
C SER A 151 -7.07 -5.86 16.67
N GLU A 152 -7.77 -6.03 17.79
CA GLU A 152 -7.96 -7.38 18.37
C GLU A 152 -8.99 -8.22 17.58
N THR A 153 -9.92 -7.54 16.89
CA THR A 153 -11.02 -8.16 16.15
C THR A 153 -11.23 -7.49 14.79
N ASN A 154 -12.23 -7.94 14.04
CA ASN A 154 -12.66 -7.32 12.79
C ASN A 154 -13.55 -6.09 13.00
N ASP A 155 -13.78 -5.65 14.25
CA ASP A 155 -14.43 -4.38 14.52
C ASP A 155 -13.35 -3.32 14.82
N PRO A 156 -13.08 -2.38 13.89
CA PRO A 156 -12.02 -1.40 14.06
C PRO A 156 -12.34 -0.37 15.16
N ARG A 157 -13.56 -0.38 15.73
CA ARG A 157 -13.94 0.49 16.85
C ARG A 157 -13.46 -0.05 18.20
N GLY A 158 -13.19 -1.36 18.26
CA GLY A 158 -12.76 -2.07 19.46
C GLY A 158 -11.31 -1.80 19.85
N ALA A 159 -10.72 -2.72 20.60
CA ALA A 159 -9.37 -2.59 21.15
C ALA A 159 -8.27 -2.68 20.08
N TRP A 160 -7.15 -1.99 20.36
CA TRP A 160 -5.98 -1.91 19.48
C TRP A 160 -4.67 -2.02 20.25
N ASN A 161 -3.67 -2.60 19.58
CA ASN A 161 -2.32 -2.81 20.11
C ASN A 161 -1.30 -2.11 19.23
N THR A 162 -0.59 -1.13 19.77
CA THR A 162 0.45 -0.37 19.04
C THR A 162 1.84 -0.80 19.49
N TYR A 163 2.64 -1.35 18.58
CA TYR A 163 4.02 -1.76 18.81
C TYR A 163 4.99 -0.73 18.22
N PRO A 164 5.66 0.10 19.04
CA PRO A 164 6.64 1.08 18.56
C PRO A 164 7.97 0.39 18.24
N VAL A 165 8.14 -0.09 17.00
CA VAL A 165 9.33 -0.84 16.57
C VAL A 165 10.49 0.11 16.27
N PRO A 166 11.65 0.03 16.95
CA PRO A 166 12.79 0.90 16.69
C PRO A 166 13.34 0.75 15.27
N ALA A 167 13.45 1.86 14.55
CA ALA A 167 14.02 1.95 13.21
C ALA A 167 15.10 3.05 13.15
N PRO A 168 16.19 2.90 13.92
CA PRO A 168 17.25 3.90 13.96
C PRO A 168 17.87 4.08 12.58
N LYS A 169 18.05 5.34 12.15
CA LYS A 169 18.50 5.73 10.80
C LYS A 169 17.53 5.36 9.67
N GLY A 170 16.32 4.89 9.98
CA GLY A 170 15.24 4.78 9.02
C GLY A 170 14.87 6.14 8.43
N VAL A 171 14.40 6.09 7.19
CA VAL A 171 13.89 7.21 6.42
C VAL A 171 12.47 6.87 5.99
N ASP A 172 11.68 7.90 5.73
CA ASP A 172 10.31 7.76 5.22
C ASP A 172 10.27 7.02 3.86
N GLY A 173 9.14 6.39 3.57
CA GLY A 173 8.90 5.59 2.36
C GLY A 173 8.73 4.09 2.63
N GLY A 174 8.36 3.71 3.86
CA GLY A 174 8.13 2.33 4.24
C GLY A 174 6.88 1.70 3.61
N GLY A 175 6.79 0.37 3.70
CA GLY A 175 5.64 -0.41 3.25
C GLY A 175 5.34 -1.52 4.25
N ILE A 176 4.05 -1.78 4.46
CA ILE A 176 3.54 -2.85 5.32
C ILE A 176 2.92 -3.95 4.45
N GLY A 177 2.91 -5.19 4.95
CA GLY A 177 2.16 -6.28 4.36
C GLY A 177 1.89 -7.38 5.36
N TYR A 178 1.11 -8.38 4.94
CA TYR A 178 0.65 -9.43 5.82
C TYR A 178 0.51 -10.76 5.09
N SER A 179 0.48 -11.83 5.87
CA SER A 179 0.11 -13.19 5.49
C SER A 179 -0.75 -13.75 6.62
N LYS A 180 -1.14 -15.03 6.54
CA LYS A 180 -1.86 -15.65 7.65
C LYS A 180 -1.05 -15.66 8.95
N ARG A 181 0.29 -15.70 8.89
CA ARG A 181 1.13 -15.77 10.10
C ARG A 181 1.83 -14.47 10.45
N TRP A 182 2.32 -13.75 9.45
CA TRP A 182 3.25 -12.64 9.64
C TRP A 182 2.64 -11.32 9.21
N ILE A 183 2.94 -10.28 10.00
CA ILE A 183 2.97 -8.89 9.52
C ILE A 183 4.43 -8.58 9.21
N GLY A 184 4.68 -7.93 8.09
CA GLY A 184 6.02 -7.51 7.67
C GLY A 184 6.06 -6.02 7.34
N TYR A 185 7.19 -5.39 7.63
CA TYR A 185 7.42 -3.99 7.31
C TYR A 185 8.83 -3.81 6.75
N SER A 186 8.95 -3.05 5.66
CA SER A 186 10.23 -2.66 5.07
C SER A 186 10.33 -1.16 4.90
N PHE A 187 11.50 -0.58 5.14
CA PHE A 187 11.73 0.86 5.07
C PHE A 187 13.14 1.21 4.55
N PRO A 188 13.34 2.39 3.93
CA PRO A 188 14.66 2.83 3.52
C PRO A 188 15.50 3.35 4.71
N GLY A 189 16.83 3.37 4.55
CA GLY A 189 17.76 3.91 5.55
C GLY A 189 18.16 2.90 6.64
N GLY A 190 19.41 2.98 7.09
CA GLY A 190 19.97 2.03 8.06
C GLY A 190 20.37 0.67 7.46
N THR A 191 20.86 -0.21 8.33
CA THR A 191 21.35 -1.56 7.97
C THR A 191 20.31 -2.65 8.17
N GLU A 192 19.31 -2.41 9.00
CA GLU A 192 18.21 -3.32 9.33
C GLU A 192 16.93 -2.70 8.78
N ARG A 193 16.55 -3.06 7.56
CA ARG A 193 15.52 -2.34 6.79
C ARG A 193 14.22 -3.13 6.64
N THR A 194 14.15 -4.30 7.24
CA THR A 194 12.93 -5.12 7.26
C THR A 194 12.79 -5.80 8.61
N PHE A 195 11.56 -5.84 9.13
CA PHE A 195 11.22 -6.70 10.27
C PHE A 195 9.90 -7.42 10.05
N VAL A 196 9.71 -8.51 10.80
CA VAL A 196 8.44 -9.25 10.87
C VAL A 196 8.04 -9.53 12.30
N LEU A 197 6.74 -9.67 12.53
CA LEU A 197 6.14 -10.13 13.78
C LEU A 197 4.96 -11.04 13.49
N LYS A 198 4.62 -11.94 14.42
CA LYS A 198 3.47 -12.83 14.25
C LYS A 198 2.17 -12.05 14.45
N THR A 199 1.22 -12.21 13.52
CA THR A 199 -0.11 -11.58 13.62
C THR A 199 -0.83 -12.02 14.89
N ALA A 200 -0.68 -13.30 15.28
CA ALA A 200 -1.26 -13.85 16.50
C ALA A 200 -0.76 -13.14 17.76
N ASP A 201 0.53 -12.81 17.83
CA ASP A 201 1.11 -12.10 18.96
C ASP A 201 0.64 -10.63 18.94
N ALA A 202 0.69 -9.99 17.78
CA ALA A 202 0.32 -8.58 17.61
C ALA A 202 -1.14 -8.29 17.99
N LYS A 203 -2.07 -9.21 17.69
CA LYS A 203 -3.49 -9.02 18.04
C LYS A 203 -3.83 -9.42 19.47
N SER A 204 -2.91 -10.03 20.23
CA SER A 204 -3.18 -10.56 21.57
C SER A 204 -3.12 -9.53 22.69
N GLY A 205 -2.57 -8.34 22.42
CA GLY A 205 -2.31 -7.30 23.41
C GLY A 205 -1.18 -7.61 24.40
N LYS A 206 -0.39 -8.65 24.13
CA LYS A 206 0.77 -9.03 24.92
C LYS A 206 2.07 -8.58 24.26
N PRO A 207 3.21 -8.60 24.98
CA PRO A 207 4.51 -8.41 24.36
C PRO A 207 4.70 -9.37 23.17
N ALA A 208 5.18 -8.83 22.04
CA ALA A 208 5.41 -9.58 20.82
C ALA A 208 6.90 -9.61 20.48
N THR A 209 7.35 -10.70 19.86
CA THR A 209 8.72 -10.82 19.38
C THR A 209 8.83 -10.26 17.97
N ILE A 210 9.76 -9.33 17.76
CA ILE A 210 10.06 -8.69 16.48
C ILE A 210 11.40 -9.22 15.96
N TYR A 211 11.42 -9.63 14.70
CA TYR A 211 12.60 -10.19 14.04
C TYR A 211 13.08 -9.28 12.92
N HIS A 212 14.30 -8.75 13.04
CA HIS A 212 14.88 -7.79 12.11
C HIS A 212 15.85 -8.49 11.16
N PHE A 213 15.71 -8.22 9.86
CA PHE A 213 16.59 -8.70 8.82
C PHE A 213 17.58 -7.61 8.41
N SER A 214 18.78 -8.03 8.03
CA SER A 214 19.75 -7.12 7.41
C SER A 214 19.30 -6.76 5.99
N GLY A 215 19.43 -5.49 5.64
CA GLY A 215 18.99 -4.97 4.36
C GLY A 215 17.46 -4.97 4.22
N SER A 216 17.02 -4.62 3.00
CA SER A 216 15.61 -4.68 2.64
C SER A 216 15.35 -6.04 2.01
N LEU A 217 14.25 -6.70 2.40
CA LEU A 217 13.77 -7.89 1.71
C LEU A 217 12.96 -7.55 0.44
N GLY A 218 12.61 -6.28 0.24
CA GLY A 218 11.68 -5.79 -0.77
C GLY A 218 10.42 -5.20 -0.12
N HIS A 219 9.45 -4.81 -0.94
CA HIS A 219 8.13 -4.35 -0.47
C HIS A 219 7.32 -5.57 0.01
N PRO A 220 6.83 -5.59 1.26
CA PRO A 220 6.00 -6.67 1.76
C PRO A 220 4.66 -6.73 1.00
N VAL A 221 4.20 -7.94 0.71
CA VAL A 221 3.02 -8.18 -0.14
C VAL A 221 1.79 -8.45 0.74
N TYR A 222 0.62 -7.94 0.34
CA TYR A 222 -0.67 -8.29 0.95
C TYR A 222 -1.07 -9.71 0.53
N GLY A 223 -0.94 -10.65 1.46
CA GLY A 223 -1.24 -12.06 1.28
C GLY A 223 -2.74 -12.34 1.34
N GLN A 224 -3.42 -12.29 0.20
CA GLN A 224 -4.83 -12.72 0.11
C GLN A 224 -4.95 -14.24 -0.01
N ASP A 225 -3.92 -14.90 -0.53
CA ASP A 225 -3.81 -16.35 -0.50
C ASP A 225 -3.67 -16.86 0.95
N GLY A 226 -4.22 -18.05 1.22
CA GLY A 226 -4.24 -18.66 2.57
C GLY A 226 -2.90 -19.23 3.04
N THR A 227 -1.78 -18.61 2.66
CA THR A 227 -0.43 -19.07 3.02
C THR A 227 0.03 -18.46 4.35
N ASP A 228 0.73 -19.25 5.15
CA ASP A 228 1.37 -18.76 6.37
C ASP A 228 2.57 -17.87 6.08
N ASP A 229 3.28 -18.13 4.98
CA ASP A 229 4.45 -17.37 4.59
C ASP A 229 4.08 -15.98 4.06
N ILE A 230 4.92 -14.98 4.35
CA ILE A 230 4.82 -13.63 3.79
C ILE A 230 5.85 -13.44 2.67
N TYR A 231 5.41 -12.85 1.57
CA TYR A 231 6.25 -12.54 0.41
C TYR A 231 6.71 -11.09 0.44
N PHE A 232 7.90 -10.87 -0.09
CA PHE A 232 8.48 -9.57 -0.37
C PHE A 232 8.89 -9.50 -1.83
N PHE A 233 8.66 -8.35 -2.45
CA PHE A 233 8.92 -8.15 -3.87
C PHE A 233 9.72 -6.87 -4.12
N GLU A 234 10.69 -6.95 -5.02
CA GLU A 234 11.54 -5.83 -5.39
C GLU A 234 11.75 -5.81 -6.91
N ILE A 235 11.69 -4.62 -7.49
CA ILE A 235 12.17 -4.36 -8.86
C ILE A 235 13.59 -3.82 -8.72
N ASP A 236 14.57 -4.70 -8.80
CA ASP A 236 15.99 -4.35 -8.70
C ASP A 236 16.56 -4.15 -10.10
N ARG A 237 16.69 -2.89 -10.52
CA ARG A 237 17.21 -2.44 -11.83
C ARG A 237 16.55 -3.10 -13.03
N ASP A 238 17.00 -4.29 -13.41
CA ASP A 238 16.59 -5.09 -14.56
C ASP A 238 15.91 -6.42 -14.18
N LYS A 239 15.75 -6.69 -12.87
CA LYS A 239 15.20 -7.95 -12.34
C LYS A 239 14.01 -7.74 -11.41
N PHE A 240 13.13 -8.74 -11.41
CA PHE A 240 12.23 -8.98 -10.29
C PHE A 240 12.92 -9.91 -9.29
N VAL A 241 12.91 -9.51 -8.03
CA VAL A 241 13.42 -10.31 -6.92
C VAL A 241 12.25 -10.61 -5.99
N ILE A 242 12.03 -11.90 -5.75
CA ILE A 242 11.00 -12.41 -4.87
C ILE A 242 11.67 -13.11 -3.70
N ARG A 243 11.34 -12.67 -2.50
CA ARG A 243 11.78 -13.29 -1.25
C ARG A 243 10.55 -13.71 -0.44
N ARG A 244 10.73 -14.70 0.43
CA ARG A 244 9.66 -15.21 1.28
C ARG A 244 10.18 -15.45 2.68
N VAL A 245 9.50 -14.91 3.68
CA VAL A 245 9.76 -15.28 5.07
C VAL A 245 8.83 -16.42 5.45
N THR A 246 9.45 -17.52 5.87
CA THR A 246 8.80 -18.74 6.37
C THR A 246 9.32 -19.06 7.77
N GLU A 247 8.79 -20.09 8.42
CA GLU A 247 9.24 -20.53 9.75
C GLU A 247 10.14 -21.75 9.63
N ALA A 248 11.32 -21.69 10.26
CA ALA A 248 12.20 -22.84 10.40
C ALA A 248 11.66 -23.83 11.44
N ALA A 249 12.25 -25.02 11.52
CA ALA A 249 11.83 -26.07 12.45
C ALA A 249 11.90 -25.64 13.94
N ASP A 250 12.74 -24.65 14.25
CA ASP A 250 12.90 -24.06 15.59
C ASP A 250 11.84 -22.98 15.92
N GLY A 251 10.90 -22.70 15.00
CA GLY A 251 9.87 -21.68 15.18
C GLY A 251 10.31 -20.24 14.85
N THR A 252 11.58 -20.03 14.46
CA THR A 252 12.11 -18.70 14.10
C THR A 252 11.90 -18.42 12.61
N PRO A 253 11.70 -17.15 12.21
CA PRO A 253 11.55 -16.82 10.81
C PRO A 253 12.88 -16.93 10.06
N VAL A 254 12.83 -17.41 8.81
CA VAL A 254 13.93 -17.41 7.85
C VAL A 254 13.45 -16.84 6.53
N CYS A 255 14.28 -16.01 5.90
CA CYS A 255 14.01 -15.44 4.59
C CYS A 255 14.64 -16.32 3.51
N VAL A 256 13.87 -16.73 2.52
CA VAL A 256 14.32 -17.53 1.37
C VAL A 256 14.28 -16.69 0.11
N LEU A 257 15.35 -16.73 -0.68
CA LEU A 257 15.31 -16.20 -2.05
C LEU A 257 14.52 -17.17 -2.94
N VAL A 258 13.36 -16.71 -3.43
CA VAL A 258 12.44 -17.51 -4.24
C VAL A 258 12.76 -17.37 -5.73
N SER A 259 12.94 -16.14 -6.20
CA SER A 259 13.30 -15.86 -7.59
C SER A 259 14.13 -14.58 -7.72
N SER A 260 15.03 -14.57 -8.69
CA SER A 260 15.73 -13.38 -9.19
C SER A 260 15.79 -13.47 -10.71
N LYS A 261 14.81 -12.85 -11.39
CA LYS A 261 14.57 -13.03 -12.83
C LYS A 261 14.60 -11.71 -13.57
N PRO A 262 15.29 -11.61 -14.72
CA PRO A 262 15.20 -10.42 -15.57
C PRO A 262 13.75 -10.10 -15.94
N HIS A 263 13.32 -8.87 -15.69
CA HIS A 263 11.93 -8.47 -15.85
C HIS A 263 11.59 -8.02 -17.27
N ASN A 264 12.59 -7.61 -18.07
CA ASN A 264 12.44 -7.18 -19.48
C ASN A 264 11.29 -6.17 -19.71
N LEU A 265 11.13 -5.23 -18.78
CA LEU A 265 10.04 -4.27 -18.83
C LEU A 265 10.40 -3.19 -19.83
N LYS A 266 9.46 -2.87 -20.73
CA LYS A 266 9.66 -1.81 -21.73
C LYS A 266 9.73 -0.42 -21.09
N TYR A 267 8.86 -0.14 -20.13
CA TYR A 267 8.77 1.16 -19.46
C TYR A 267 9.29 1.03 -18.02
N VAL A 268 10.44 1.63 -17.75
CA VAL A 268 11.09 1.62 -16.42
C VAL A 268 11.44 3.02 -15.92
N GLY A 269 11.17 4.04 -16.72
CA GLY A 269 11.43 5.44 -16.38
C GLY A 269 10.41 6.00 -15.41
N GLY A 270 10.87 6.86 -14.48
CA GLY A 270 9.97 7.59 -13.59
C GLY A 270 9.02 8.51 -14.37
N PRO A 271 7.75 8.61 -13.97
CA PRO A 271 6.75 9.35 -14.74
C PRO A 271 7.09 10.86 -14.77
N PRO A 272 6.92 11.54 -15.92
CA PRO A 272 7.11 12.99 -15.97
C PRO A 272 6.03 13.71 -15.17
N GLN A 273 6.34 14.91 -14.67
CA GLN A 273 5.34 15.78 -14.03
C GLN A 273 4.23 16.17 -15.02
N SER A 274 3.00 16.28 -14.52
CA SER A 274 1.80 16.54 -15.33
C SER A 274 1.40 18.02 -15.32
N PRO A 275 0.97 18.60 -16.46
CA PRO A 275 0.37 19.93 -16.49
C PRO A 275 -1.02 19.93 -15.84
N GLN A 276 -1.50 21.12 -15.45
CA GLN A 276 -2.81 21.35 -14.87
C GLN A 276 -3.40 22.67 -15.39
N TYR A 277 -4.73 22.77 -15.41
CA TYR A 277 -5.43 23.94 -15.96
C TYR A 277 -5.10 25.24 -15.24
N GLY A 278 -4.99 26.32 -16.00
CA GLY A 278 -4.88 27.69 -15.48
C GLY A 278 -3.51 28.06 -14.87
N THR A 279 -2.47 27.23 -14.99
CA THR A 279 -1.13 27.55 -14.49
C THR A 279 -0.02 26.82 -15.26
N GLN A 280 1.21 27.36 -15.20
CA GLN A 280 2.42 26.70 -15.72
C GLN A 280 3.05 25.74 -14.71
N GLN A 281 2.67 25.82 -13.43
CA GLN A 281 3.13 24.90 -12.41
C GLN A 281 2.59 23.49 -12.68
N LYS A 282 3.48 22.51 -12.79
CA LYS A 282 3.13 21.10 -12.94
C LYS A 282 2.94 20.41 -11.59
N VAL A 283 2.29 19.25 -11.63
CA VAL A 283 2.04 18.38 -10.48
C VAL A 283 2.84 17.06 -10.59
N SER A 284 3.29 16.51 -9.47
CA SER A 284 3.95 15.21 -9.41
C SER A 284 3.01 14.11 -9.90
N SER A 285 3.57 13.14 -10.63
CA SER A 285 2.82 12.02 -11.21
C SER A 285 2.95 10.71 -10.41
N GLY A 286 3.72 10.75 -9.31
CA GLY A 286 4.02 9.60 -8.47
C GLY A 286 5.35 8.93 -8.80
N ASP A 287 5.49 7.71 -8.33
CA ASP A 287 6.73 6.93 -8.38
C ASP A 287 6.57 5.69 -9.28
N ARG A 288 7.68 5.24 -9.86
CA ARG A 288 7.75 3.99 -10.64
C ARG A 288 7.81 2.74 -9.77
N ASN A 289 8.13 2.87 -8.49
CA ASN A 289 8.12 1.77 -7.54
C ASN A 289 6.67 1.46 -7.18
N PRO A 290 6.24 0.18 -7.30
CA PRO A 290 4.88 -0.17 -7.00
C PRO A 290 4.53 0.14 -5.55
N LYS A 291 3.30 0.60 -5.34
CA LYS A 291 2.69 0.80 -4.03
C LYS A 291 1.53 -0.17 -3.92
N ASN A 292 1.38 -0.84 -2.77
CA ASN A 292 0.36 -1.86 -2.52
C ASN A 292 0.45 -3.04 -3.50
N LEU A 293 1.14 -4.10 -3.07
CA LEU A 293 1.30 -5.33 -3.85
C LEU A 293 0.42 -6.41 -3.25
N VAL A 294 -0.20 -7.24 -4.09
CA VAL A 294 -1.14 -8.26 -3.66
C VAL A 294 -0.69 -9.64 -4.14
N LEU A 295 -0.66 -10.62 -3.25
CA LEU A 295 -0.55 -12.03 -3.60
C LEU A 295 -1.96 -12.62 -3.71
N GLN A 296 -2.36 -12.95 -4.93
CA GLN A 296 -3.65 -13.57 -5.21
C GLN A 296 -3.50 -14.62 -6.31
N SER A 297 -3.96 -15.84 -6.00
CA SER A 297 -3.96 -17.00 -6.90
C SER A 297 -2.54 -17.36 -7.38
N GLY A 298 -1.58 -17.37 -6.45
CA GLY A 298 -0.17 -17.70 -6.74
C GLY A 298 0.58 -16.65 -7.57
N SER A 299 0.01 -15.46 -7.74
CA SER A 299 0.63 -14.35 -8.47
C SER A 299 0.76 -13.12 -7.59
N ILE A 300 1.88 -12.42 -7.70
CA ILE A 300 2.07 -11.06 -7.18
C ILE A 300 1.55 -10.10 -8.24
N TRP A 301 0.63 -9.22 -7.83
CA TRP A 301 0.02 -8.20 -8.66
C TRP A 301 0.44 -6.82 -8.18
N PHE A 302 0.87 -5.97 -9.11
CA PHE A 302 1.25 -4.59 -8.81
C PHE A 302 1.09 -3.65 -10.01
N SER A 303 1.08 -2.34 -9.74
CA SER A 303 0.96 -1.27 -10.72
C SER A 303 2.01 -0.21 -10.47
N GLN A 304 2.41 0.48 -11.54
CA GLN A 304 3.45 1.50 -11.55
C GLN A 304 2.97 2.70 -12.36
N ALA A 305 3.29 3.92 -11.90
CA ALA A 305 3.24 5.09 -12.74
C ALA A 305 4.57 5.18 -13.51
N VAL A 306 4.52 5.26 -14.84
CA VAL A 306 5.70 5.17 -15.70
C VAL A 306 5.72 6.28 -16.74
N HIS A 307 6.93 6.60 -17.23
CA HIS A 307 7.09 7.43 -18.42
C HIS A 307 6.79 6.58 -19.67
N CYS A 308 5.73 6.95 -20.38
CA CYS A 308 5.36 6.36 -21.66
C CYS A 308 5.14 7.49 -22.68
N GLU A 309 5.97 7.54 -23.73
CA GLU A 309 5.75 8.42 -24.89
C GLU A 309 5.54 9.91 -24.51
N GLY A 310 6.34 10.41 -23.58
CA GLY A 310 6.28 11.81 -23.13
C GLY A 310 5.25 12.11 -22.03
N ARG A 311 4.47 11.12 -21.57
CA ARG A 311 3.42 11.29 -20.56
C ARG A 311 3.57 10.30 -19.41
N ALA A 312 2.90 10.61 -18.29
CA ALA A 312 2.70 9.64 -17.23
C ALA A 312 1.57 8.67 -17.63
N ALA A 313 1.84 7.38 -17.51
CA ALA A 313 0.92 6.30 -17.80
C ALA A 313 0.91 5.29 -16.66
N VAL A 314 -0.10 4.41 -16.65
CA VAL A 314 -0.20 3.33 -15.68
C VAL A 314 0.15 2.02 -16.35
N GLN A 315 1.13 1.31 -15.80
CA GLN A 315 1.47 -0.05 -16.17
C GLN A 315 1.10 -0.99 -15.01
N TRP A 316 0.54 -2.17 -15.30
CA TRP A 316 0.19 -3.15 -14.28
C TRP A 316 0.58 -4.57 -14.70
N HIS A 317 0.82 -5.40 -13.70
CA HIS A 317 1.44 -6.71 -13.88
C HIS A 317 0.76 -7.80 -13.07
N GLN A 318 0.74 -8.99 -13.66
CA GLN A 318 0.60 -10.26 -12.96
C GLN A 318 1.93 -11.00 -13.08
N VAL A 319 2.59 -11.27 -11.95
CA VAL A 319 3.86 -11.99 -11.91
C VAL A 319 3.67 -13.28 -11.11
N ASN A 320 4.10 -14.41 -11.65
CA ASN A 320 4.08 -15.67 -10.92
C ASN A 320 4.99 -15.57 -9.68
N ALA A 321 4.43 -15.87 -8.50
CA ALA A 321 5.11 -15.67 -7.23
C ALA A 321 6.28 -16.66 -6.98
N ILE A 322 6.36 -17.74 -7.76
CA ILE A 322 7.37 -18.80 -7.59
C ILE A 322 8.60 -18.55 -8.46
N ASP A 323 8.41 -18.17 -9.72
CA ASP A 323 9.52 -18.05 -10.67
C ASP A 323 9.75 -16.63 -11.19
N GLY A 324 8.89 -15.66 -10.85
CA GLY A 324 9.01 -14.28 -11.30
C GLY A 324 8.65 -14.06 -12.76
N THR A 325 8.01 -15.02 -13.43
CA THR A 325 7.54 -14.85 -14.82
C THR A 325 6.37 -13.88 -14.89
N ILE A 326 6.40 -12.97 -15.88
CA ILE A 326 5.25 -12.14 -16.22
C ILE A 326 4.20 -13.02 -16.90
N VAL A 327 3.02 -13.14 -16.28
CA VAL A 327 1.85 -13.79 -16.87
C VAL A 327 1.13 -12.83 -17.81
N GLN A 328 0.96 -11.58 -17.38
CA GLN A 328 0.44 -10.51 -18.23
C GLN A 328 0.91 -9.14 -17.77
N THR A 329 0.96 -8.22 -18.73
CA THR A 329 1.17 -6.80 -18.51
C THR A 329 0.05 -6.04 -19.21
N GLY A 330 -0.52 -5.05 -18.55
CA GLY A 330 -1.38 -4.07 -19.20
C GLY A 330 -0.83 -2.67 -19.10
N LEU A 331 -1.23 -1.82 -20.04
CA LEU A 331 -0.84 -0.43 -20.15
C LEU A 331 -2.07 0.45 -20.34
N ILE A 332 -2.24 1.44 -19.48
CA ILE A 332 -3.25 2.48 -19.58
C ILE A 332 -2.50 3.77 -19.91
N LYS A 333 -2.57 4.18 -21.18
CA LYS A 333 -1.92 5.39 -21.69
C LYS A 333 -2.93 6.24 -22.47
N SER A 334 -2.57 7.50 -22.69
CA SER A 334 -3.34 8.42 -23.52
C SER A 334 -2.39 9.35 -24.28
N ASP A 335 -2.81 9.76 -25.47
CA ASP A 335 -2.09 10.74 -26.29
C ASP A 335 -2.38 12.19 -25.84
N THR A 336 -3.40 12.40 -25.00
CA THR A 336 -3.88 13.74 -24.63
C THR A 336 -3.88 14.01 -23.13
N THR A 337 -3.77 12.98 -22.29
CA THR A 337 -3.84 13.12 -20.83
C THR A 337 -2.75 12.32 -20.11
N ASN A 338 -2.57 12.57 -18.81
CA ASN A 338 -1.66 11.81 -17.95
C ASN A 338 -2.44 11.01 -16.91
N TYR A 339 -1.97 9.80 -16.63
CA TYR A 339 -2.49 8.95 -15.57
C TYR A 339 -1.43 8.77 -14.49
N ILE A 340 -1.79 9.12 -13.26
CA ILE A 340 -0.83 9.31 -12.15
C ILE A 340 -1.28 8.57 -10.88
N GLN A 341 -0.34 8.35 -9.96
CA GLN A 341 -0.59 7.83 -8.59
C GLN A 341 -1.46 6.55 -8.52
N THR A 342 -0.99 5.48 -9.17
CA THR A 342 -1.78 4.25 -9.34
C THR A 342 -1.65 3.24 -8.19
N THR A 343 -2.73 2.54 -7.92
CA THR A 343 -2.78 1.32 -7.09
C THR A 343 -3.73 0.30 -7.70
N LEU A 344 -3.70 -0.94 -7.21
CA LEU A 344 -4.61 -1.98 -7.68
C LEU A 344 -5.11 -2.90 -6.57
N ALA A 345 -6.23 -3.56 -6.85
CA ALA A 345 -6.76 -4.66 -6.07
C ALA A 345 -7.16 -5.81 -6.97
N VAL A 346 -7.05 -7.03 -6.45
CA VAL A 346 -7.46 -8.27 -7.13
C VAL A 346 -8.38 -9.04 -6.22
N ASN A 347 -9.45 -9.63 -6.76
CA ASN A 347 -10.34 -10.47 -5.97
C ASN A 347 -10.06 -11.97 -6.17
N LYS A 348 -10.73 -12.84 -5.41
CA LYS A 348 -10.55 -14.30 -5.53
C LYS A 348 -10.96 -14.91 -6.87
N LYS A 349 -11.58 -14.12 -7.76
CA LYS A 349 -11.92 -14.51 -9.14
C LYS A 349 -10.91 -13.99 -10.16
N ASN A 350 -9.82 -13.37 -9.71
CA ASN A 350 -8.83 -12.67 -10.53
C ASN A 350 -9.42 -11.54 -11.38
N ASP A 351 -10.52 -10.93 -10.93
CA ASP A 351 -10.92 -9.61 -11.43
C ASP A 351 -9.99 -8.57 -10.82
N VAL A 352 -9.62 -7.56 -11.60
CA VAL A 352 -8.64 -6.55 -11.21
C VAL A 352 -9.27 -5.16 -11.28
N LEU A 353 -9.09 -4.37 -10.23
CA LEU A 353 -9.38 -2.94 -10.17
C LEU A 353 -8.06 -2.19 -10.18
N ILE A 354 -7.93 -1.17 -11.02
CA ILE A 354 -6.78 -0.27 -11.06
C ILE A 354 -7.30 1.15 -10.79
N GLY A 355 -6.94 1.72 -9.64
CA GLY A 355 -7.22 3.10 -9.28
C GLY A 355 -6.09 4.03 -9.70
N PHE A 356 -6.42 5.23 -10.15
CA PHE A 356 -5.45 6.26 -10.54
C PHE A 356 -6.12 7.65 -10.62
N GLN A 357 -5.34 8.67 -10.90
CA GLN A 357 -5.84 10.02 -11.13
C GLN A 357 -5.51 10.48 -12.56
N GLU A 358 -6.30 11.40 -13.09
CA GLU A 358 -6.12 12.01 -14.39
C GLU A 358 -5.73 13.49 -14.24
N ALA A 359 -4.71 13.93 -14.98
CA ALA A 359 -4.24 15.32 -14.99
C ALA A 359 -3.76 15.75 -16.39
N ASN A 360 -4.17 16.94 -16.83
CA ASN A 360 -3.65 17.58 -18.04
C ASN A 360 -3.89 19.10 -18.01
N GLY A 361 -3.39 19.83 -19.02
CA GLY A 361 -3.47 21.29 -19.10
C GLY A 361 -4.89 21.87 -19.24
N ASN A 362 -5.91 21.04 -19.43
CA ASN A 362 -7.32 21.44 -19.58
C ASN A 362 -8.20 20.96 -18.41
N MET A 363 -7.61 20.35 -17.38
CA MET A 363 -8.34 19.90 -16.19
C MET A 363 -7.50 19.99 -14.92
N PHE A 364 -8.12 19.66 -13.79
CA PHE A 364 -7.45 19.52 -12.51
C PHE A 364 -7.28 18.05 -12.16
N VAL A 365 -6.56 17.74 -11.07
CA VAL A 365 -6.31 16.35 -10.66
C VAL A 365 -7.63 15.69 -10.27
N SER A 366 -8.05 14.71 -11.05
CA SER A 366 -9.37 14.08 -10.94
C SER A 366 -9.29 12.56 -10.78
N PRO A 367 -10.11 11.95 -9.90
CA PRO A 367 -10.04 10.54 -9.59
C PRO A 367 -10.68 9.67 -10.68
N ARG A 368 -10.01 8.57 -11.03
CA ARG A 368 -10.41 7.58 -12.03
C ARG A 368 -10.20 6.17 -11.50
N PHE A 369 -10.87 5.22 -12.13
CA PHE A 369 -10.45 3.84 -12.06
C PHE A 369 -10.78 3.12 -13.36
N ALA A 370 -10.11 2.00 -13.59
CA ALA A 370 -10.47 1.03 -14.61
C ALA A 370 -10.52 -0.36 -13.97
N TYR A 371 -11.17 -1.30 -14.62
CA TYR A 371 -11.21 -2.68 -14.13
C TYR A 371 -11.22 -3.67 -15.29
N ARG A 372 -10.92 -4.92 -14.97
CA ARG A 372 -11.10 -6.07 -15.86
C ARG A 372 -11.68 -7.24 -15.10
N LYS A 373 -12.36 -8.11 -15.83
CA LYS A 373 -12.75 -9.45 -15.38
C LYS A 373 -11.68 -10.45 -15.78
N SER A 374 -11.58 -11.55 -15.04
CA SER A 374 -10.59 -12.60 -15.35
C SER A 374 -10.76 -13.23 -16.74
N ASN A 375 -11.96 -13.18 -17.31
CA ASN A 375 -12.26 -13.65 -18.67
C ASN A 375 -12.11 -12.58 -19.76
N ASP A 376 -11.74 -11.35 -19.42
CA ASP A 376 -11.34 -10.35 -20.41
C ASP A 376 -9.95 -10.71 -20.97
N ALA A 377 -9.66 -10.30 -22.21
CA ALA A 377 -8.38 -10.55 -22.87
C ALA A 377 -7.20 -10.09 -21.99
N ALA A 378 -6.13 -10.89 -21.93
CA ALA A 378 -4.98 -10.59 -21.09
C ALA A 378 -4.37 -9.22 -21.40
N GLY A 379 -3.93 -8.50 -20.37
CA GLY A 379 -3.34 -7.17 -20.48
C GLY A 379 -4.33 -6.04 -20.83
N THR A 380 -5.62 -6.34 -21.01
CA THR A 380 -6.64 -5.32 -21.33
C THR A 380 -7.38 -4.84 -20.08
N ILE A 381 -7.90 -3.62 -20.15
CA ILE A 381 -8.87 -3.07 -19.20
C ILE A 381 -10.16 -2.76 -19.93
N ARG A 382 -11.25 -2.63 -19.19
CA ARG A 382 -12.50 -2.05 -19.69
C ARG A 382 -12.42 -0.52 -19.67
N GLU A 383 -13.54 0.12 -19.96
CA GLU A 383 -13.65 1.58 -19.95
C GLU A 383 -13.18 2.21 -18.62
N ILE A 384 -12.51 3.36 -18.74
CA ILE A 384 -12.11 4.17 -17.59
C ILE A 384 -13.36 4.87 -17.04
N VAL A 385 -13.59 4.72 -15.74
CA VAL A 385 -14.71 5.32 -15.02
C VAL A 385 -14.26 6.59 -14.31
N ARG A 386 -15.05 7.66 -14.49
CA ARG A 386 -14.87 8.95 -13.80
C ARG A 386 -15.67 8.94 -12.50
N VAL A 387 -15.04 9.25 -11.38
CA VAL A 387 -15.70 9.21 -10.04
C VAL A 387 -15.62 10.52 -9.27
N GLY A 388 -15.16 11.57 -9.94
CA GLY A 388 -15.09 12.92 -9.41
C GLY A 388 -14.26 13.81 -10.32
N GLU A 389 -14.28 15.11 -10.04
CA GLU A 389 -13.40 16.07 -10.72
C GLU A 389 -12.68 16.93 -9.68
N GLY A 390 -11.42 17.28 -9.97
CA GLY A 390 -10.71 18.32 -9.25
C GLY A 390 -11.33 19.69 -9.49
N ARG A 391 -11.13 20.62 -8.57
CA ARG A 391 -11.82 21.93 -8.53
C ARG A 391 -10.87 23.13 -8.55
N GLY A 392 -9.57 22.89 -8.49
CA GLY A 392 -8.55 23.92 -8.57
C GLY A 392 -7.19 23.33 -8.94
N ALA A 393 -6.28 24.17 -9.40
CA ALA A 393 -4.89 23.77 -9.66
C ALA A 393 -4.23 23.41 -8.33
N ALA A 394 -3.52 22.28 -8.28
CA ALA A 394 -2.74 21.91 -7.12
C ALA A 394 -1.77 23.05 -6.77
N ASP A 395 -1.69 23.43 -5.50
CA ASP A 395 -0.99 24.65 -5.07
C ASP A 395 0.54 24.43 -4.89
N GLY A 396 1.06 23.29 -5.33
CA GLY A 396 2.50 23.00 -5.43
C GLY A 396 2.80 21.78 -6.30
N VAL A 397 4.10 21.52 -6.51
CA VAL A 397 4.57 20.38 -7.31
C VAL A 397 4.30 19.05 -6.60
N ALA A 398 4.56 18.99 -5.30
CA ALA A 398 4.28 17.80 -4.50
C ALA A 398 2.78 17.50 -4.52
N TRP A 399 2.44 16.23 -4.72
CA TRP A 399 1.07 15.74 -4.74
C TRP A 399 1.09 14.30 -4.28
N GLY A 400 0.34 14.02 -3.20
CA GLY A 400 0.48 12.82 -2.38
C GLY A 400 0.90 11.56 -3.12
N ASP A 401 1.87 10.85 -2.57
CA ASP A 401 2.58 9.71 -3.18
C ASP A 401 1.76 8.42 -3.14
N TYR A 402 0.57 8.47 -2.57
CA TYR A 402 -0.25 7.31 -2.32
C TYR A 402 -1.69 7.47 -2.82
N SER A 403 -2.20 6.35 -3.32
CA SER A 403 -3.62 6.02 -3.40
C SER A 403 -3.83 4.65 -2.75
N GLY A 404 -5.06 4.14 -2.75
CA GLY A 404 -5.33 2.82 -2.19
C GLY A 404 -6.35 2.06 -3.02
N SER A 405 -6.13 0.76 -3.18
CA SER A 405 -7.08 -0.17 -3.74
C SER A 405 -7.01 -1.46 -2.95
N VAL A 406 -8.16 -1.99 -2.52
CA VAL A 406 -8.23 -3.22 -1.71
C VAL A 406 -9.39 -4.11 -2.12
N VAL A 407 -9.26 -5.42 -1.86
CA VAL A 407 -10.39 -6.34 -1.87
C VAL A 407 -11.24 -6.14 -0.63
N ASP A 408 -12.54 -6.32 -0.74
CA ASP A 408 -13.44 -6.40 0.40
C ASP A 408 -13.15 -7.66 1.21
N GLY A 409 -12.65 -7.48 2.44
CA GLY A 409 -12.29 -8.54 3.38
C GLY A 409 -13.41 -9.54 3.69
N ASP A 410 -14.67 -9.12 3.60
CA ASP A 410 -15.81 -9.94 4.03
C ASP A 410 -16.27 -10.92 2.95
N ASN A 411 -16.15 -10.53 1.68
CA ASN A 411 -16.65 -11.34 0.57
C ASN A 411 -15.56 -11.80 -0.41
N GLN A 412 -14.37 -11.20 -0.34
CA GLN A 412 -13.21 -11.49 -1.19
C GLN A 412 -13.52 -11.32 -2.69
N LEU A 413 -14.52 -10.51 -3.02
CA LEU A 413 -15.08 -10.34 -4.37
C LEU A 413 -15.14 -8.88 -4.77
N ASP A 414 -15.85 -8.05 -4.01
CA ASP A 414 -15.98 -6.64 -4.33
C ASP A 414 -14.65 -5.92 -4.08
N LEU A 415 -14.40 -4.89 -4.88
CA LEU A 415 -13.15 -4.14 -4.84
C LEU A 415 -13.44 -2.70 -4.46
N TRP A 416 -12.48 -2.06 -3.82
CA TRP A 416 -12.59 -0.70 -3.35
C TRP A 416 -11.37 0.10 -3.79
N THR A 417 -11.55 1.39 -4.06
CA THR A 417 -10.43 2.30 -4.26
C THR A 417 -10.67 3.65 -3.60
N ILE A 418 -9.58 4.26 -3.13
CA ILE A 418 -9.53 5.64 -2.68
C ILE A 418 -8.57 6.42 -3.56
N GLN A 419 -9.02 7.58 -4.04
CA GLN A 419 -8.23 8.45 -4.90
C GLN A 419 -8.29 9.88 -4.41
N SER A 420 -7.17 10.59 -4.55
CA SER A 420 -7.11 12.01 -4.26
C SER A 420 -7.70 12.85 -5.40
N ARG A 421 -8.20 14.03 -5.09
CA ARG A 421 -8.60 15.09 -6.03
C ARG A 421 -8.18 16.45 -5.48
N SER A 422 -7.98 17.43 -6.35
CA SER A 422 -7.74 18.81 -5.89
C SER A 422 -9.03 19.55 -5.56
N ASN A 423 -9.03 20.32 -4.48
CA ASN A 423 -10.10 21.25 -4.14
C ASN A 423 -9.85 22.65 -4.70
N GLU A 424 -10.76 23.58 -4.43
CA GLU A 424 -10.71 24.97 -4.91
C GLU A 424 -9.45 25.72 -4.46
N LYS A 425 -8.82 25.29 -3.36
CA LYS A 425 -7.59 25.87 -2.83
C LYS A 425 -6.32 25.15 -3.32
N GLY A 426 -6.46 24.19 -4.23
CA GLY A 426 -5.34 23.38 -4.73
C GLY A 426 -4.83 22.33 -3.74
N ARG A 427 -5.54 22.08 -2.65
CA ARG A 427 -5.18 21.05 -1.67
C ARG A 427 -5.88 19.73 -2.00
N GLY A 428 -5.38 18.62 -1.46
CA GLY A 428 -5.97 17.32 -1.71
C GLY A 428 -7.17 17.01 -0.83
N GLU A 429 -8.17 16.39 -1.43
CA GLU A 429 -9.28 15.69 -0.78
C GLU A 429 -9.37 14.28 -1.35
N THR A 430 -10.16 13.42 -0.72
CA THR A 430 -10.20 12.00 -1.10
C THR A 430 -11.61 11.53 -1.41
N VAL A 431 -11.72 10.61 -2.35
CA VAL A 431 -12.95 9.99 -2.78
C VAL A 431 -12.79 8.48 -2.68
N ILE A 432 -13.71 7.82 -1.97
CA ILE A 432 -13.75 6.37 -1.80
C ILE A 432 -14.86 5.82 -2.69
N VAL A 433 -14.57 4.73 -3.39
CA VAL A 433 -15.47 4.10 -4.35
C VAL A 433 -15.59 2.61 -4.06
N GLN A 434 -16.82 2.12 -3.99
CA GLN A 434 -17.11 0.69 -4.07
C GLN A 434 -17.27 0.27 -5.52
N VAL A 435 -16.58 -0.79 -5.92
CA VAL A 435 -16.68 -1.41 -7.25
C VAL A 435 -17.21 -2.84 -7.06
N PRO A 436 -18.55 -3.02 -7.10
CA PRO A 436 -19.15 -4.33 -6.98
C PRO A 436 -18.72 -5.23 -8.14
N MET A 437 -18.08 -6.36 -7.82
CA MET A 437 -17.64 -7.33 -8.83
C MET A 437 -18.61 -8.50 -8.96
N THR A 438 -19.55 -8.60 -8.01
CA THR A 438 -20.69 -9.51 -8.09
C THR A 438 -21.81 -8.91 -8.95
N LYS A 439 -22.53 -9.76 -9.72
CA LYS A 439 -23.66 -9.28 -10.52
C LYS A 439 -24.74 -8.76 -9.57
N ASN A 440 -25.04 -7.46 -9.64
CA ASN A 440 -26.32 -6.95 -9.14
C ASN A 440 -27.44 -7.67 -9.90
N LYS A 441 -28.09 -8.65 -9.24
CA LYS A 441 -29.26 -9.39 -9.77
C LYS A 441 -30.41 -8.47 -10.20
N MET A 442 -30.34 -7.17 -9.93
CA MET A 442 -31.33 -6.17 -10.33
C MET A 442 -31.45 -5.95 -11.86
N LYS A 443 -30.45 -6.28 -12.69
CA LYS A 443 -30.58 -6.15 -14.15
C LYS A 443 -31.26 -7.34 -14.85
N GLN A 444 -31.46 -8.48 -14.18
CA GLN A 444 -32.18 -9.62 -14.77
C GLN A 444 -33.72 -9.52 -14.62
N LYS A 445 -34.23 -8.85 -13.58
CA LYS A 445 -35.69 -8.67 -13.41
C LYS A 445 -36.33 -7.70 -14.40
N LYS A 446 -35.57 -6.82 -15.08
CA LYS A 446 -36.11 -5.97 -16.16
C LYS A 446 -36.22 -6.69 -17.52
N LYS A 447 -35.50 -7.80 -17.74
CA LYS A 447 -35.63 -8.62 -18.98
C LYS A 447 -36.67 -9.74 -18.85
N GLN A 448 -37.17 -10.02 -17.65
CA GLN A 448 -38.18 -11.06 -17.40
C GLN A 448 -39.60 -10.52 -17.23
N LYS A 449 -39.81 -9.20 -17.28
CA LYS A 449 -41.14 -8.55 -17.29
C LYS A 449 -41.55 -8.03 -18.68
N THR A 450 -40.85 -8.44 -19.73
CA THR A 450 -41.13 -8.05 -21.13
C THR A 450 -41.14 -9.25 -22.08
N ARG A 451 -41.57 -10.41 -21.58
CA ARG A 451 -41.93 -11.56 -22.41
C ARG A 451 -43.29 -12.08 -21.96
#